data_AF-A0A089P686-F1
#
_entry.id   AF-A0A089P686-F1
#
_cell.length_a   1.000
_cell.length_b   1.000
_cell.length_c   1.000
_cell.angle_alpha   90.00
_cell.angle_beta   90.00
_cell.angle_gamma   90.00
#
_symmetry.space_group_name_H-M   'P 1'
#
loop_
_entity.id
_entity.type
_entity.pdbx_description
1 polymer ?
#
loop_
_entity_poly.entity_id
_entity_poly.type
_entity_poly.pdbx_seq_one_letter_code
_entity_poly.pdbx_strand_id
1 'polypeptide(L)' 'MLILFNTFAELPEAYKAFAPTVDVLPLIPLFFFLLVFVWQAAVGFK' A
#
# COMPACT_ATOMS: atom_id res chain seq x y z
N MET A 1 -11.18 12.44 -29.11
CA MET A 1 -10.95 13.03 -27.77
C MET A 1 -11.98 12.45 -26.83
N LEU A 2 -11.66 11.30 -26.24
CA LEU A 2 -12.23 10.72 -25.02
C LEU A 2 -11.50 9.39 -24.81
N ILE A 3 -11.13 9.15 -23.54
CA ILE A 3 -10.66 7.89 -22.91
C ILE A 3 -9.35 7.30 -23.48
N LEU A 4 -8.28 7.10 -22.70
CA LEU A 4 -8.24 6.22 -21.52
C LEU A 4 -7.10 6.67 -20.59
N PHE A 5 -7.39 6.84 -19.30
CA PHE A 5 -6.37 6.92 -18.27
C PHE A 5 -5.63 5.58 -18.24
N ASN A 6 -4.44 5.51 -18.82
CA ASN A 6 -3.51 4.40 -18.56
C ASN A 6 -2.87 4.66 -17.18
N THR A 7 -3.63 4.44 -16.10
CA THR A 7 -3.19 4.73 -14.72
C THR A 7 -2.27 3.66 -14.12
N PHE A 8 -1.81 2.68 -14.91
CA PHE A 8 -0.76 1.74 -14.51
C PHE A 8 0.51 2.02 -15.30
N ALA A 9 1.43 2.76 -14.68
CA ALA A 9 2.80 2.86 -15.17
C ALA A 9 3.55 1.57 -14.80
N GLU A 10 4.25 0.97 -15.76
CA GLU A 10 5.18 -0.11 -15.44
C GLU A 10 6.36 0.42 -14.63
N LEU A 11 6.88 -0.42 -13.74
CA LEU A 11 8.14 -0.11 -13.06
C LEU A 11 9.27 -0.05 -14.09
N PRO A 12 10.22 0.89 -13.93
CA PRO A 12 11.44 0.90 -14.74
C PRO A 12 12.16 -0.45 -14.62
N GLU A 13 12.92 -0.84 -15.66
CA GLU A 13 13.55 -2.17 -15.76
C GLU A 13 14.32 -2.58 -14.51
N ALA A 14 15.09 -1.66 -13.92
CA ALA A 14 15.88 -1.89 -12.72
C ALA A 14 15.03 -2.23 -11.47
N TYR A 15 13.74 -1.89 -11.47
CA TYR A 15 12.83 -2.09 -10.34
C TYR A 15 11.81 -3.20 -10.56
N LYS A 16 11.79 -3.88 -11.71
CA LYS A 16 10.82 -4.95 -12.00
C LYS A 16 10.84 -6.08 -10.97
N ALA A 17 12.00 -6.40 -10.41
CA ALA A 17 12.12 -7.39 -9.34
C ALA A 17 11.30 -7.05 -8.08
N PHE A 18 10.97 -5.77 -7.87
CA PHE A 18 10.19 -5.27 -6.73
C PHE A 18 8.71 -5.06 -7.05
N ALA A 19 8.24 -5.42 -8.25
CA ALA A 19 6.82 -5.33 -8.61
C ALA A 19 5.89 -5.97 -7.57
N PRO A 20 6.17 -7.19 -7.06
CA PRO A 20 5.32 -7.78 -6.02
C PRO A 20 5.26 -6.97 -4.72
N THR A 21 6.32 -6.23 -4.39
CA THR A 21 6.33 -5.35 -3.21
C THR A 21 5.50 -4.09 -3.46
N VAL A 22 5.65 -3.48 -4.63
CA VAL A 22 4.92 -2.28 -5.03
C VAL A 22 3.41 -2.54 -5.08
N ASP A 23 3.00 -3.73 -5.52
CA ASP A 23 1.60 -4.17 -5.54
C ASP A 23 0.95 -4.18 -4.13
N VAL A 24 1.76 -4.32 -3.07
CA VAL A 24 1.30 -4.36 -1.67
C VAL A 24 1.34 -2.99 -0.98
N LEU A 25 2.16 -2.03 -1.48
CA LEU A 25 2.29 -0.70 -0.87
C LEU A 25 0.96 0.06 -0.69
N PRO A 26 -0.05 -0.04 -1.60
CA PRO A 26 -1.35 0.61 -1.39
C PRO A 26 -2.10 0.15 -0.13
N LEU A 27 -1.73 -0.99 0.47
CA LEU A 27 -2.32 -1.49 1.73
C LEU A 27 -1.75 -0.82 2.99
N ILE A 28 -0.65 -0.06 2.89
CA ILE A 28 -0.01 0.60 4.04
C ILE A 28 -0.99 1.44 4.89
N PRO A 29 -1.89 2.27 4.31
CA PRO A 29 -2.87 3.02 5.10
C PRO A 29 -3.77 2.13 5.96
N LEU A 30 -4.16 0.95 5.45
CA LEU A 30 -4.94 -0.02 6.19
C LEU A 30 -4.12 -0.61 7.36
N PHE A 31 -2.85 -0.91 7.15
CA PHE A 31 -1.98 -1.37 8.24
C PHE A 31 -1.82 -0.33 9.34
N PHE A 32 -1.74 0.97 9.02
CA PHE A 32 -1.72 2.02 10.04
C PHE A 32 -3.04 2.13 10.81
N PHE A 33 -4.18 2.02 10.12
CA PHE A 33 -5.48 1.96 10.77
C PHE A 33 -5.56 0.77 11.74
N LEU A 34 -5.14 -0.43 11.31
CA LEU A 34 -5.10 -1.63 12.15
C LEU A 34 -4.10 -1.49 13.31
N LEU A 35 -2.96 -0.82 13.07
CA LEU A 35 -1.94 -0.59 14.09
C LEU A 35 -2.48 0.21 15.28
N VAL A 36 -3.44 1.11 15.08
CA VAL A 36 -4.07 1.83 16.20
C VAL A 36 -4.77 0.85 17.15
N PHE A 37 -5.46 -0.18 16.64
CA PHE A 37 -6.09 -1.20 17.47
C PHE A 37 -5.06 -2.09 18.15
N VAL A 38 -3.97 -2.45 17.46
CA VAL A 38 -2.85 -3.20 18.06
C VAL A 38 -2.23 -2.41 19.21
N TRP A 39 -1.99 -1.11 18.99
CA TRP A 39 -1.46 -0.22 20.02
C TRP A 39 -2.41 -0.08 21.20
N GLN A 40 -3.70 0.17 20.94
CA GLN A 40 -4.71 0.28 21.98
C GLN A 40 -4.84 -1.02 22.78
N ALA A 41 -4.83 -2.19 22.12
CA ALA A 41 -4.80 -3.48 22.80
C ALA A 41 -3.56 -3.64 23.69
N ALA A 42 -2.39 -3.19 23.26
CA ALA A 42 -1.16 -3.27 24.02
C ALA A 42 -1.15 -2.39 25.29
N VAL A 43 -1.87 -1.25 25.28
CA VAL A 43 -2.03 -0.38 26.46
C VAL A 43 -3.31 -0.64 27.27
N GLY A 44 -4.10 -1.62 26.86
CA GLY A 44 -5.29 -2.08 27.57
C GLY A 44 -6.57 -1.28 27.30
N PHE A 45 -6.71 -0.66 26.13
CA PHE A 45 -7.88 0.13 25.72
C PHE A 45 -8.32 1.15 26.80
N LYS A 46 -7.35 1.93 27.29
CA LYS A 46 -7.59 3.02 28.24
C LYS A 46 -7.98 4.31 27.54
#